data_AF-A0A358NHZ3-F1
#
_entry.id   AF-A0A358NHZ3-F1
#
_cell.length_a   1.000
_cell.length_b   1.000
_cell.length_c   1.000
_cell.angle_alpha   90.00
_cell.angle_beta   90.00
_cell.angle_gamma   90.00
#
_symmetry.space_group_name_H-M   'P 1'
#
loop_
_entity.id
_entity.type
_entity.pdbx_description
1 polymer ?
#
loop_
_entity_poly.entity_id
_entity_poly.type
_entity_poly.pdbx_seq_one_letter_code
_entity_poly.pdbx_strand_id
1 'polypeptide(L)'
;MGFLYEKISYLRGLADGLDVKADTKEGKLFNALMEVVEEIADAMDDIVEEQDEVNEYLDLLDEDLSVVEEELFGDMEIDEYDDDYEDDDYDFDFDDDDEYDDEFEGIDSKQFED
;
A
#
# COMPACT_ATOMS: atom_id res chain seq x y z
N MET A 1 -12.11 6.18 -13.89
CA MET A 1 -12.91 4.98 -13.54
C MET A 1 -14.17 4.68 -14.38
N GLY A 2 -14.49 5.38 -15.48
CA GLY A 2 -15.76 5.16 -16.22
C GLY A 2 -16.05 3.72 -16.68
N PHE A 3 -15.00 2.91 -16.89
CA PHE A 3 -15.11 1.50 -17.25
C PHE A 3 -15.73 0.62 -16.15
N LEU A 4 -15.54 0.98 -14.87
CA LEU A 4 -16.08 0.20 -13.75
C LEU A 4 -17.59 0.44 -13.63
N TYR A 5 -18.02 1.70 -13.69
CA TYR A 5 -19.45 2.05 -13.73
C TYR A 5 -20.16 1.53 -14.99
N GLU A 6 -19.49 1.49 -16.15
CA GLU A 6 -20.03 0.84 -17.36
C GLU A 6 -20.25 -0.65 -17.15
N LYS A 7 -19.31 -1.35 -16.49
CA LYS A 7 -19.47 -2.77 -16.16
C LYS A 7 -20.59 -3.02 -15.17
N ILE A 8 -20.71 -2.18 -14.14
CA ILE A 8 -21.81 -2.22 -13.16
C ILE A 8 -23.15 -2.02 -13.88
N SER A 9 -23.23 -1.03 -14.77
CA SER A 9 -24.43 -0.75 -15.58
C SER A 9 -24.79 -1.92 -16.51
N TYR A 10 -23.77 -2.56 -17.10
CA TYR A 10 -23.95 -3.75 -17.93
C TYR A 10 -24.49 -4.94 -17.12
N LEU A 11 -23.97 -5.18 -15.91
CA LEU A 11 -24.48 -6.21 -14.99
C LEU A 11 -25.93 -5.96 -14.58
N ARG A 12 -26.29 -4.69 -14.34
CA ARG A 12 -27.67 -4.27 -14.06
C ARG A 12 -28.60 -4.60 -15.22
N GLY A 13 -28.21 -4.27 -16.45
CA GLY A 13 -28.96 -4.61 -17.66
C GLY A 13 -29.10 -6.12 -17.91
N LEU A 14 -28.07 -6.90 -17.55
CA LEU A 14 -28.11 -8.37 -17.60
C LEU A 14 -29.11 -8.95 -16.60
N ALA A 15 -29.15 -8.40 -15.38
CA ALA A 15 -30.09 -8.83 -14.35
C ALA A 15 -31.54 -8.52 -14.71
N ASP A 16 -31.79 -7.35 -15.30
CA ASP A 16 -33.10 -6.98 -15.86
C ASP A 16 -33.53 -7.98 -16.95
N GLY A 17 -32.60 -8.40 -17.82
CA GLY A 17 -32.84 -9.39 -18.87
C GLY A 17 -33.10 -10.82 -18.36
N LEU A 18 -32.64 -11.15 -17.16
CA LEU A 18 -32.86 -12.44 -16.49
C LEU A 18 -34.17 -12.48 -15.67
N ASP A 19 -34.94 -11.39 -15.66
CA ASP A 19 -36.16 -11.22 -14.86
C ASP A 19 -35.92 -11.50 -13.37
N VAL A 20 -34.76 -11.08 -12.86
CA VAL A 20 -34.40 -11.20 -11.44
C VAL A 20 -35.32 -10.29 -10.64
N LYS A 21 -36.42 -10.85 -10.13
CA LYS A 21 -37.39 -10.05 -9.38
C LYS A 21 -36.83 -9.65 -8.02
N ALA A 22 -36.86 -8.35 -7.73
CA ALA A 22 -36.35 -7.77 -6.50
C ALA A 22 -37.02 -8.27 -5.21
N ASP A 23 -38.19 -8.91 -5.31
CA ASP A 23 -38.94 -9.48 -4.18
C ASP A 23 -38.55 -10.92 -3.83
N THR A 24 -37.81 -11.60 -4.70
CA THR A 24 -37.23 -12.93 -4.45
C THR A 24 -36.02 -12.86 -3.52
N LYS A 25 -35.65 -13.98 -2.89
CA LYS A 25 -34.47 -14.02 -2.02
C LYS A 25 -33.19 -13.76 -2.82
N GLU A 26 -33.15 -14.31 -4.02
CA GLU A 26 -32.07 -14.20 -4.99
C GLU A 26 -31.95 -12.75 -5.51
N GLY A 27 -33.07 -12.09 -5.82
CA GLY A 27 -33.07 -10.69 -6.26
C GLY A 27 -32.66 -9.70 -5.16
N LYS A 28 -33.05 -9.96 -3.90
CA LYS A 28 -32.55 -9.17 -2.76
C LYS A 28 -31.05 -9.31 -2.56
N LEU A 29 -30.54 -10.53 -2.65
CA LEU A 29 -29.09 -10.78 -2.58
C LEU A 29 -28.34 -10.10 -3.72
N PHE A 30 -28.88 -10.18 -4.94
CA PHE A 30 -28.29 -9.54 -6.11
C PHE A 30 -28.22 -8.01 -5.94
N ASN A 31 -29.31 -7.39 -5.51
CA ASN A 31 -29.34 -5.93 -5.26
C ASN A 31 -28.34 -5.51 -4.18
N ALA A 32 -28.28 -6.25 -3.07
CA ALA A 32 -27.30 -5.98 -2.01
C ALA A 32 -25.86 -6.12 -2.53
N LEU A 33 -25.59 -7.11 -3.39
CA LEU A 33 -24.27 -7.28 -4.00
C LEU A 33 -23.96 -6.12 -4.96
N MET A 34 -24.95 -5.64 -5.72
CA MET A 34 -24.77 -4.49 -6.60
C MET A 34 -24.47 -3.21 -5.83
N GLU A 35 -25.15 -2.97 -4.71
CA GLU A 35 -24.86 -1.83 -3.82
C GLU A 35 -23.42 -1.88 -3.32
N VAL A 36 -22.96 -3.03 -2.82
CA VAL A 36 -21.56 -3.20 -2.36
C VAL A 36 -20.56 -2.97 -3.50
N VAL A 37 -20.86 -3.43 -4.72
CA VAL A 37 -19.97 -3.21 -5.87
C VAL A 37 -19.92 -1.73 -6.27
N GLU A 38 -21.04 -1.00 -6.14
CA GLU A 38 -21.09 0.44 -6.35
C GLU A 38 -20.28 1.18 -5.28
N GLU A 39 -20.44 0.85 -4.01
CA GLU A 39 -19.62 1.42 -2.93
C GLU A 39 -18.13 1.15 -3.11
N ILE A 40 -17.75 -0.03 -3.60
CA ILE A 40 -16.35 -0.34 -3.96
C ILE A 40 -15.87 0.53 -5.12
N ALA A 41 -16.73 0.78 -6.12
CA ALA A 41 -16.37 1.61 -7.25
C ALA A 41 -16.12 3.07 -6.83
N ASP A 42 -17.00 3.60 -5.99
CA ASP A 42 -16.89 4.95 -5.41
C ASP A 42 -15.59 5.07 -4.60
N ALA A 43 -15.36 4.15 -3.65
CA ALA A 43 -14.16 4.17 -2.81
C ALA A 43 -12.85 4.00 -3.60
N MET A 44 -12.88 3.30 -4.74
CA MET A 44 -11.72 3.23 -5.62
C MET A 44 -11.48 4.51 -6.41
N ASP A 45 -12.52 5.29 -6.72
CA ASP A 45 -12.35 6.60 -7.36
C ASP A 45 -11.70 7.58 -6.38
N ASP A 46 -12.17 7.60 -5.13
CA ASP A 46 -11.59 8.42 -4.05
C ASP A 46 -10.09 8.11 -3.85
N ILE A 47 -9.71 6.82 -3.85
CA ILE A 47 -8.29 6.42 -3.71
C ILE A 47 -7.44 6.88 -4.91
N VAL A 48 -7.99 6.85 -6.13
CA VAL A 48 -7.27 7.33 -7.31
C VAL A 48 -7.05 8.84 -7.22
N GLU A 49 -8.04 9.60 -6.77
CA GLU A 49 -7.90 11.04 -6.54
C GLU A 49 -6.83 11.33 -5.48
N GLU A 50 -6.88 10.64 -4.33
CA GLU A 50 -5.84 10.78 -3.29
C GLU A 50 -4.45 10.38 -3.80
N GLN A 51 -4.35 9.33 -4.64
CA GLN A 51 -3.09 8.90 -5.23
C GLN A 51 -2.52 9.96 -6.19
N ASP A 52 -3.38 10.59 -6.99
CA ASP A 52 -2.97 11.68 -7.88
C ASP A 52 -2.45 12.88 -7.07
N GLU A 53 -3.10 13.24 -5.97
CA GLU A 53 -2.60 14.28 -5.04
C GLU A 53 -1.23 13.91 -4.45
N VAL A 54 -1.04 12.65 -4.03
CA VAL A 54 0.24 12.17 -3.50
C VAL A 54 1.34 12.24 -4.56
N ASN A 55 1.05 11.89 -5.82
CA ASN A 55 2.02 12.02 -6.90
C ASN A 55 2.44 13.48 -7.10
N GLU A 56 1.50 14.42 -7.00
CA GLU A 56 1.81 15.86 -7.10
C GLU A 56 2.72 16.31 -5.95
N TYR A 57 2.51 15.81 -4.72
CA TYR A 57 3.44 16.06 -3.61
C TYR A 57 4.82 15.44 -3.81
N LEU A 58 4.91 14.26 -4.44
CA LEU A 58 6.17 13.61 -4.75
C LEU A 58 6.96 14.40 -5.80
N ASP A 59 6.28 14.91 -6.83
CA ASP A 59 6.91 15.77 -7.85
C ASP A 59 7.50 17.05 -7.21
N LEU A 60 6.79 17.65 -6.26
CA LEU A 60 7.29 18.81 -5.51
C LEU A 60 8.51 18.47 -4.65
N LEU A 61 8.50 17.29 -4.00
CA LEU A 61 9.64 16.84 -3.21
C LEU A 61 10.87 16.55 -4.08
N ASP A 62 10.67 15.99 -5.28
CA ASP A 62 11.75 15.76 -6.25
C ASP A 62 12.34 17.08 -6.73
N GLU A 63 11.50 18.07 -7.03
CA GLU A 63 11.96 19.43 -7.38
C GLU A 63 12.78 20.04 -6.25
N ASP A 64 12.26 20.06 -5.01
CA ASP A 64 12.96 20.60 -3.85
C ASP A 64 14.29 19.87 -3.60
N LEU A 65 14.32 18.54 -3.75
CA LEU A 65 15.53 17.75 -3.58
C LEU A 65 16.56 18.08 -4.66
N SER A 66 16.14 18.24 -5.91
CA SER A 66 17.04 18.62 -7.01
C SER A 66 17.74 19.96 -6.74
N VAL A 67 17.05 20.93 -6.12
CA VAL A 67 17.65 22.21 -5.73
C VAL A 67 18.73 22.00 -4.67
N VAL A 68 18.44 21.18 -3.65
CA VAL A 68 19.42 20.87 -2.60
C VAL A 68 20.63 20.13 -3.17
N GLU A 69 20.41 19.21 -4.11
CA GLU A 69 21.47 18.47 -4.78
C GLU A 69 22.36 19.41 -5.61
N GLU A 70 21.78 20.34 -6.36
CA GLU A 70 22.54 21.35 -7.10
C GLU A 70 23.34 22.27 -6.16
N GLU A 71 22.75 22.73 -5.06
CA GLU A 71 23.45 23.60 -4.09
C GLU A 71 24.64 22.93 -3.40
N LEU A 72 24.55 21.62 -3.12
CA LEU A 72 25.57 20.87 -2.38
C LEU A 72 26.58 20.17 -3.29
N PHE A 73 26.13 19.67 -4.44
CA PHE A 73 26.89 18.78 -5.32
C PHE A 73 27.05 19.34 -6.74
N GLY A 74 26.38 20.43 -7.13
CA GLY A 74 26.36 20.94 -8.50
C GLY A 74 27.70 21.44 -9.07
N ASP A 75 28.63 21.85 -8.20
CA ASP A 75 30.01 22.21 -8.59
C ASP A 75 30.98 21.01 -8.56
N MET A 76 30.53 19.84 -8.08
CA MET A 76 31.33 18.62 -8.16
C MET A 76 31.08 17.99 -9.53
N GLU A 77 32.11 17.97 -10.39
CA GLU A 77 32.15 17.12 -11.59
C GLU A 77 32.11 15.65 -11.13
N ILE A 78 30.94 15.17 -10.70
CA ILE A 78 30.65 13.76 -10.55
C ILE A 78 30.40 13.29 -11.98
N ASP A 79 31.46 12.85 -12.65
CA ASP A 79 31.35 12.12 -13.90
C ASP A 79 30.33 10.98 -13.67
N GLU A 80 29.24 10.98 -14.44
CA GLU A 80 28.10 10.02 -14.37
C GLU A 80 28.49 8.55 -14.62
N TYR A 81 29.76 8.17 -14.51
CA TYR A 81 30.24 6.81 -14.70
C TYR A 81 31.40 6.51 -13.75
N ASP A 82 31.07 6.12 -12.52
CA ASP A 82 31.84 5.07 -11.88
C ASP A 82 30.91 4.15 -11.09
N ASP A 83 30.37 3.17 -11.83
CA ASP A 83 29.66 1.99 -11.32
C ASP A 83 30.67 0.98 -10.73
N ASP A 84 31.77 1.48 -10.14
CA ASP A 84 32.69 0.68 -9.34
C ASP A 84 32.12 0.64 -7.93
N TYR A 85 31.10 -0.21 -7.78
CA TYR A 85 30.83 -0.90 -6.52
C TYR A 85 32.13 -1.61 -6.08
N GLU A 86 33.02 -0.88 -5.42
CA GLU A 86 33.99 -1.51 -4.53
C GLU A 86 33.17 -2.12 -3.40
N ASP A 87 33.00 -3.43 -3.54
CA ASP A 87 32.70 -4.43 -2.53
C ASP A 87 33.50 -4.13 -1.26
N ASP A 88 33.02 -3.18 -0.46
CA ASP A 88 33.44 -2.98 0.92
C ASP A 88 32.99 -4.23 1.66
N ASP A 89 33.90 -5.22 1.69
CA ASP A 89 33.95 -6.34 2.61
C ASP A 89 33.70 -5.81 4.04
N TYR A 90 32.43 -5.71 4.42
CA TYR A 90 32.00 -5.56 5.80
C TYR A 90 32.31 -6.88 6.51
N ASP A 91 33.56 -7.05 6.91
CA ASP A 91 34.01 -8.10 7.81
C ASP A 91 33.44 -7.76 9.20
N PHE A 92 32.17 -8.14 9.40
CA PHE A 92 31.47 -8.04 10.67
C PHE A 92 32.05 -9.12 11.59
N ASP A 93 33.17 -8.80 12.24
CA ASP A 93 33.73 -9.59 13.34
C ASP A 93 32.71 -9.63 14.49
N PHE A 94 31.92 -10.70 14.50
CA PHE A 94 31.08 -11.08 15.63
C PHE A 94 32.01 -11.58 16.73
N ASP A 95 32.56 -10.66 17.53
CA ASP A 95 33.19 -10.99 18.80
C ASP A 95 32.09 -11.54 19.73
N ASP A 96 31.97 -12.87 19.70
CA ASP A 96 31.10 -13.75 20.46
C ASP A 96 31.55 -13.80 21.94
N ASP A 97 31.29 -12.73 22.71
CA ASP A 97 31.61 -12.73 24.15
C ASP A 97 30.64 -11.90 25.02
N ASP A 98 29.34 -11.89 24.67
CA ASP A 98 28.28 -11.50 25.62
C ASP A 98 27.75 -12.76 26.33
N GLU A 99 28.48 -13.14 27.38
CA GLU A 99 28.12 -14.10 28.41
C GLU A 99 26.75 -13.74 29.03
N TYR A 100 25.67 -14.38 28.56
CA TYR A 100 24.36 -14.31 29.21
C TYR A 100 24.39 -15.09 30.52
N ASP A 101 24.63 -14.37 31.62
CA ASP A 101 24.52 -14.87 32.99
C ASP A 101 23.04 -15.13 33.32
N ASP A 102 22.72 -16.41 33.50
CA ASP A 102 21.44 -16.96 33.96
C ASP A 102 21.09 -16.44 35.37
N GLU A 103 20.16 -15.48 35.51
CA GLU A 103 19.29 -15.42 36.70
C GLU A 103 18.07 -14.50 36.49
N PHE A 104 16.94 -15.06 36.06
CA PHE A 104 15.66 -14.50 36.49
C PHE A 104 14.65 -15.60 36.81
N GLU A 105 14.38 -15.68 38.12
CA GLU A 105 13.53 -16.63 38.81
C GLU A 105 12.08 -16.65 38.29
N GLY A 106 11.49 -17.84 38.35
CA GLY A 106 10.18 -18.15 37.79
C GLY A 106 9.03 -17.28 38.32
N ILE A 107 8.19 -16.83 37.38
CA ILE A 107 6.87 -16.28 37.68
C ILE A 107 5.83 -17.36 37.35
N ASP A 108 5.16 -17.81 38.41
CA ASP A 108 4.12 -18.84 38.49
C ASP A 108 2.91 -18.51 37.60
N SER A 109 2.60 -19.41 36.66
CA SER A 109 1.51 -19.29 35.69
C SER A 109 0.15 -19.72 36.27
N LYS A 110 -0.27 -19.09 37.37
CA LYS A 110 -1.59 -19.32 37.96
C LYS A 110 -2.27 -18.02 38.39
N GLN A 111 -2.61 -17.15 37.45
CA GLN A 111 -3.59 -16.10 37.74
C GLN A 111 -4.22 -15.48 36.48
N PHE A 112 -4.80 -16.28 35.59
CA PHE A 112 -5.81 -15.77 34.64
C PHE A 112 -6.88 -16.85 34.39
N GLU A 113 -7.61 -17.18 35.45
CA GLU A 113 -9.01 -17.62 35.36
C GLU A 113 -9.80 -16.72 36.30
N ASP A 114 -10.42 -15.69 35.73
CA ASP A 114 -11.80 -15.24 36.03
C ASP A 114 -12.27 -14.29 34.91
#